data_AF-A0A7J4E335-F1
#
_entry.id   AF-A0A7J4E335-F1
#
_cell.length_a   1.000
_cell.length_b   1.000
_cell.length_c   1.000
_cell.angle_alpha   90.00
_cell.angle_beta   90.00
_cell.angle_gamma   90.00
#
_symmetry.space_group_name_H-M   'P 1'
#
loop_
_entity.id
_entity.type
_entity.pdbx_description
1 polymer ?
#
loop_
_entity_poly.entity_id
_entity_poly.type
_entity_poly.pdbx_seq_one_letter_code
_entity_poly.pdbx_strand_id
1 'polypeptide(L)' 'MRLRYRKEPSEVKKRIGIVPQDQVLDDQLARRENLDFHARVYGWGKKERMKGVLKLVRG' A
#
# COMPACT_ATOMS: atom_id res chain seq x y z
N MET A 1 26.67 -18.81 11.55
CA MET A 1 25.26 -18.85 12.00
C MET A 1 24.43 -17.97 11.07
N ARG A 2 23.75 -18.52 10.05
CA ARG A 2 22.98 -17.76 9.06
C ARG A 2 21.50 -17.95 9.38
N LEU A 3 20.88 -16.98 10.04
CA LEU A 3 19.50 -17.07 10.50
C LEU A 3 18.55 -17.11 9.29
N ARG A 4 17.73 -18.16 9.23
CA ARG A 4 16.69 -18.34 8.22
C ARG A 4 15.52 -17.43 8.55
N TYR A 5 15.44 -16.25 7.93
CA TYR A 5 14.24 -15.41 7.97
C TYR A 5 13.51 -15.49 6.62
N ARG A 6 12.84 -16.62 6.37
CA ARG A 6 11.92 -16.81 5.24
C ARG A 6 10.68 -17.54 5.72
N LYS A 7 9.94 -16.92 6.65
CA LYS A 7 8.55 -17.30 6.88
C LYS A 7 7.72 -16.30 6.08
N GLU A 8 7.35 -16.71 4.87
CA GLU A 8 6.31 -16.09 4.03
C GLU A 8 6.36 -14.55 3.93
N PRO A 9 7.31 -13.99 3.14
CA PRO A 9 7.45 -12.54 2.97
C PRO A 9 6.16 -11.88 2.47
N SER A 10 5.33 -12.59 1.71
CA SER A 10 4.04 -12.08 1.22
C SER A 10 3.01 -11.88 2.34
N GLU A 11 3.00 -12.75 3.35
CA GLU A 11 2.06 -12.66 4.47
C GLU A 11 2.46 -11.54 5.44
N VAL A 12 3.77 -11.34 5.62
CA VAL A 12 4.29 -10.19 6.38
C VAL A 12 3.90 -8.87 5.69
N LYS A 13 4.07 -8.77 4.36
CA LYS A 13 3.71 -7.57 3.57
C LYS A 13 2.23 -7.20 3.62
N LYS A 14 1.32 -8.15 3.91
CA LYS A 14 -0.11 -7.86 4.10
C LYS A 14 -0.41 -7.24 5.47
N ARG A 15 0.46 -7.48 6.47
CA ARG A 15 0.25 -7.09 7.87
C ARG A 15 0.99 -5.81 8.27
N ILE A 16 1.96 -5.37 7.48
CA ILE A 16 2.73 -4.14 7.73
C ILE A 16 2.61 -3.18 6.54
N GLY A 17 2.39 -1.90 6.84
CA GLY A 17 2.54 -0.81 5.87
C GLY A 17 3.98 -0.31 5.89
N ILE A 18 4.64 -0.25 4.73
CA ILE A 18 5.97 0.34 4.60
C ILE A 18 5.81 1.74 4.00
N VAL A 19 6.35 2.75 4.67
CA VAL A 19 6.45 4.12 4.15
C VAL A 19 7.88 4.32 3.67
N PRO A 20 8.13 4.46 2.35
CA PRO A 20 9.47 4.71 1.84
C PRO A 20 9.99 6.08 2.29
N GLN A 21 11.31 6.22 2.40
CA GLN A 21 11.95 7.52 2.66
C GLN A 21 11.96 8.39 1.39
N ASP A 22 12.02 7.77 0.21
CA ASP A 22 11.92 8.44 -1.08
C ASP A 22 10.46 8.75 -1.42
N GLN A 23 10.23 9.87 -2.12
CA GLN A 23 8.89 10.26 -2.55
C GLN A 23 8.36 9.28 -3.60
N VAL A 24 7.47 8.38 -3.16
CA VAL A 24 6.73 7.42 -4.02
C VAL A 24 5.45 8.00 -4.62
N LEU A 25 5.11 9.24 -4.27
CA LEU A 25 3.98 9.95 -4.82
C LEU A 25 4.34 10.45 -6.21
N ASP A 26 3.56 10.03 -7.20
CA ASP A 26 3.60 10.61 -8.54
C ASP A 26 3.02 12.02 -8.46
N ASP A 27 3.83 13.02 -8.83
CA ASP A 27 3.49 14.44 -8.78
C ASP A 27 2.45 14.85 -9.83
N GLN A 28 2.23 13.98 -10.83
CA GLN A 28 1.19 14.14 -11.85
C GLN A 28 -0.16 13.58 -11.39
N LEU A 29 -0.22 12.85 -10.26
CA LEU A 29 -1.43 12.23 -9.74
C LEU A 29 -1.99 12.97 -8.51
N ALA A 30 -3.30 13.19 -8.50
CA ALA A 30 -3.98 13.69 -7.32
C ALA A 30 -3.85 12.71 -6.14
N ARG A 31 -3.95 13.21 -4.90
CA ARG A 31 -3.85 12.40 -3.66
C ARG A 31 -4.69 11.12 -3.70
N ARG A 32 -5.91 11.20 -4.24
CA ARG A 32 -6.82 10.06 -4.38
C ARG A 32 -6.35 9.03 -5.41
N GLU A 33 -5.73 9.50 -6.49
CA GLU A 33 -5.25 8.66 -7.59
C GLU A 33 -3.98 7.92 -7.17
N ASN A 34 -3.07 8.60 -6.47
CA ASN A 34 -1.91 7.96 -5.83
C ASN A 34 -2.34 6.85 -4.86
N LEU A 35 -3.32 7.12 -3.98
CA LEU A 35 -3.85 6.11 -3.05
C LEU A 35 -4.56 4.94 -3.76
N ASP A 36 -5.31 5.20 -4.83
CA ASP A 36 -5.94 4.13 -5.63
C ASP A 36 -4.90 3.27 -6.35
N PHE A 37 -3.88 3.90 -6.93
CA PHE A 37 -2.77 3.22 -7.59
C PHE A 37 -2.04 2.28 -6.65
N HIS A 38 -1.60 2.77 -5.48
CA HIS A 38 -0.92 1.92 -4.51
C HIS A 38 -1.82 0.80 -3.99
N ALA A 39 -3.11 1.07 -3.73
CA ALA A 39 -4.03 0.02 -3.28
C ALA A 39 -4.18 -1.11 -4.32
N ARG A 40 -4.13 -0.81 -5.62
CA ARG A 40 -4.07 -1.83 -6.68
C ARG A 40 -2.78 -2.63 -6.68
N VAL A 41 -1.63 -1.95 -6.52
CA VAL A 41 -0.31 -2.60 -6.42
C VAL A 41 -0.27 -3.58 -5.25
N TYR A 42 -0.93 -3.27 -4.14
CA TYR A 42 -1.07 -4.15 -2.98
C TYR A 42 -2.22 -5.16 -3.08
N GLY A 43 -2.89 -5.27 -4.22
CA GLY A 43 -3.88 -6.31 -4.49
C GLY A 43 -5.27 -6.09 -3.88
N TRP A 44 -5.65 -4.86 -3.55
CA TRP A 44 -6.95 -4.57 -2.94
C TRP A 44 -8.09 -4.70 -3.95
N GLY A 45 -9.19 -5.34 -3.53
CA GLY A 45 -10.41 -5.45 -4.34
C GLY A 45 -11.11 -4.11 -4.52
N LYS A 46 -11.93 -3.97 -5.57
CA LYS A 46 -12.61 -2.70 -5.94
C LYS A 46 -13.43 -2.09 -4.78
N LYS A 47 -14.15 -2.92 -4.02
CA LYS A 47 -14.95 -2.47 -2.86
C LYS A 47 -14.07 -1.96 -1.72
N GLU A 48 -12.98 -2.65 -1.41
CA GLU A 48 -12.04 -2.29 -0.35
C GLU A 48 -11.32 -0.98 -0.68
N ARG A 49 -10.90 -0.82 -1.95
CA ARG A 49 -10.32 0.43 -2.46
C ARG A 49 -11.27 1.61 -2.29
N MET A 50 -12.52 1.49 -2.76
CA MET A 50 -13.49 2.59 -2.64
C MET A 50 -13.73 3.01 -1.19
N LYS A 51 -13.80 2.06 -0.25
CA LYS A 51 -14.02 2.37 1.17
C LYS A 51 -12.76 2.94 1.84
N GLY A 52 -11.61 2.32 1.58
CA GLY A 52 -10.32 2.69 2.19
C GLY A 52 -9.79 4.03 1.69
N VAL A 53 -9.71 4.21 0.36
CA VAL A 53 -9.23 5.46 -0.25
C VAL A 53 -10.10 6.63 0.15
N LEU A 54 -11.43 6.46 0.19
CA LEU A 54 -12.35 7.52 0.61
C LEU A 54 -12.16 7.93 2.08
N LYS A 55 -11.90 6.95 2.96
CA LYS A 55 -11.63 7.21 4.38
C LYS A 55 -10.31 7.97 4.57
N LEU A 56 -9.28 7.63 3.80
CA LEU A 56 -7.94 8.24 3.90
C LEU A 56 -7.86 9.64 3.31
N VAL A 57 -8.66 9.95 2.29
CA VAL A 57 -8.66 11.29 1.66
C VAL A 57 -9.50 12.29 2.45
N ARG A 58 -10.50 11.84 3.22
CA ARG A 58 -11.42 12.68 4.01
C ARG A 58 -11.03 12.85 5.48
N GLY A 59 -10.11 12.04 5.97
CA GLY A 59 -9.59 12.12 7.35
C GLY A 59 -8.54 13.20 7.51
#